data_AF-A0A1X7QYM3-F1
#
_entry.id   AF-A0A1X7QYM3-F1
#
_cell.length_a   1.000
_cell.length_b   1.000
_cell.length_c   1.000
_cell.angle_alpha   90.00
_cell.angle_beta   90.00
_cell.angle_gamma   90.00
#
_symmetry.space_group_name_H-M   'P 1'
#
loop_
_entity.id
_entity.type
_entity.pdbx_description
1 polymer ?
#
loop_
_entity_poly.entity_id
_entity_poly.type
_entity_poly.pdbx_seq_one_letter_code
_entity_poly.pdbx_strand_id
1 'polypeptide(L)'
;MNDGSADGPTQREEKSPLNQPWFKEAYKAAVKFYEKDEVLDSRDREELYEAYNSISRAQMFGGWLGFSSIFIPPFAYQYYKTKDIKGVKVPRNFVMGLVMLAGSSFIASNMAYKRQLEKLDPDHQFGHKGDYGDDSLEASYNNSSQQVKVRQQRQYEMMDLLGNGSATKWAAYFSITVKHPERRLPNPMIKLQEIQQEGLKRSSYMNQRDPIGLYDDIPEQNPQITNLLSKEEELPVNPKNTQVDSWTGIRADNNIGSSWDKVRRGSGKETVHNPKDDILDIFGNEKNLDESNAEIKMKKQPTVTRTVSQDEFDKLLERERNND
;
A
#
# COMPACT_ATOMS: atom_id res chain seq x y z
N MET A 1 -57.70 35.18 24.76
CA MET A 1 -57.65 33.90 24.03
C MET A 1 -56.45 33.96 23.12
N ASN A 2 -55.34 33.37 23.57
CA ASN A 2 -54.12 33.21 22.80
C ASN A 2 -53.82 31.71 22.87
N ASP A 3 -54.02 31.01 21.75
CA ASP A 3 -53.64 29.61 21.62
C ASP A 3 -52.12 29.55 21.48
N GLY A 4 -51.46 29.03 22.51
CA GLY A 4 -50.03 28.77 22.52
C GLY A 4 -49.75 27.50 21.74
N SER A 5 -49.14 27.67 20.57
CA SER A 5 -48.49 26.59 19.81
C SER A 5 -47.47 25.87 20.69
N ALA A 6 -47.76 24.62 21.02
CA ALA A 6 -46.80 23.69 21.57
C ALA A 6 -45.89 23.20 20.44
N ASP A 7 -44.78 23.90 20.23
CA ASP A 7 -43.65 23.37 19.48
C ASP A 7 -43.05 22.21 20.30
N GLY A 8 -43.50 20.99 19.99
CA GLY A 8 -42.89 19.77 20.50
C GLY A 8 -41.45 19.66 20.00
N PRO A 9 -40.49 19.20 20.84
CA PRO A 9 -39.14 18.96 20.40
C PRO A 9 -39.19 17.84 19.36
N THR A 10 -38.98 18.23 18.10
CA THR A 10 -38.80 17.31 16.99
C THR A 10 -37.56 16.48 17.33
N GLN A 11 -37.79 15.22 17.71
CA GLN A 11 -36.75 14.22 17.85
C GLN A 11 -36.00 14.14 16.52
N ARG A 12 -34.88 14.85 16.42
CA ARG A 12 -33.82 14.48 15.49
C ARG A 12 -33.24 13.18 16.01
N GLU A 13 -33.91 12.07 15.74
CA GLU A 13 -33.21 10.81 15.57
C GLU A 13 -32.20 11.06 14.45
N GLU A 14 -31.01 11.53 14.83
CA GLU A 14 -29.85 11.47 13.96
C GLU A 14 -29.78 10.03 13.47
N LYS A 15 -29.93 9.86 12.15
CA LYS A 15 -29.79 8.57 11.48
C LYS A 15 -28.38 8.06 11.73
N SER A 16 -28.18 7.43 12.88
CA SER A 16 -26.89 6.94 13.31
C SER A 16 -26.39 6.00 12.22
N PRO A 17 -25.15 6.18 11.72
CA PRO A 17 -24.60 5.34 10.67
C PRO A 17 -24.61 3.85 11.07
N LEU A 18 -24.67 3.56 12.38
CA LEU A 18 -24.77 2.21 12.95
C LEU A 18 -26.02 1.45 12.50
N ASN A 19 -27.12 2.15 12.19
CA ASN A 19 -28.38 1.51 11.79
C ASN A 19 -28.47 1.25 10.29
N GLN A 20 -27.50 1.71 9.51
CA GLN A 20 -27.50 1.57 8.06
C GLN A 20 -27.22 0.12 7.63
N PRO A 21 -27.86 -0.39 6.57
CA PRO A 21 -27.68 -1.77 6.12
C PRO A 21 -26.22 -2.06 5.70
N TRP A 22 -25.58 -1.13 4.98
CA TRP A 22 -24.19 -1.27 4.57
C TRP A 22 -23.23 -1.38 5.76
N PHE A 23 -23.53 -0.73 6.89
CA PHE A 23 -22.70 -0.78 8.09
C PHE A 23 -22.81 -2.14 8.77
N LYS A 24 -24.02 -2.70 8.85
CA LYS A 24 -24.24 -4.05 9.41
C LYS A 24 -23.53 -5.12 8.60
N GLU A 25 -23.54 -5.01 7.27
CA GLU A 25 -22.81 -5.90 6.37
C GLU A 25 -21.30 -5.76 6.55
N ALA A 26 -20.77 -4.53 6.57
CA ALA A 26 -19.35 -4.27 6.81
C ALA A 26 -18.90 -4.77 8.18
N TYR A 27 -19.72 -4.59 9.22
CA TYR A 27 -19.45 -5.10 10.56
C TYR A 27 -19.41 -6.64 10.58
N LYS A 28 -20.38 -7.30 9.95
CA LYS A 28 -20.39 -8.77 9.82
C LYS A 28 -19.15 -9.28 9.07
N ALA A 29 -18.75 -8.60 7.99
CA ALA A 29 -17.53 -8.93 7.26
C ALA A 29 -16.27 -8.72 8.12
N ALA A 30 -16.22 -7.64 8.91
CA ALA A 30 -15.10 -7.35 9.81
C ALA A 30 -14.98 -8.39 10.93
N VAL A 31 -16.10 -8.83 11.52
CA VAL A 31 -16.11 -9.91 12.53
C VAL A 31 -15.59 -11.21 11.92
N LYS A 32 -16.10 -11.61 10.75
CA LYS A 32 -15.61 -12.80 10.03
C LYS A 32 -14.12 -12.70 9.70
N PHE A 33 -13.65 -11.52 9.31
CA PHE A 33 -12.23 -11.29 9.03
C PHE A 33 -11.40 -11.49 10.29
N TYR A 34 -11.80 -10.89 11.40
CA TYR A 34 -11.09 -10.99 12.68
C TYR A 34 -11.00 -12.45 13.15
N GLU A 35 -12.11 -13.19 13.11
CA GLU A 35 -12.17 -14.61 13.46
C GLU A 35 -11.21 -15.45 12.60
N LYS A 36 -11.15 -15.19 11.29
CA LYS A 36 -10.23 -15.91 10.40
C LYS A 36 -8.78 -15.50 10.62
N ASP A 37 -8.50 -14.21 10.85
CA ASP A 37 -7.13 -13.70 11.05
C ASP A 37 -6.53 -14.15 12.39
N GLU A 38 -7.36 -14.33 13.42
CA GLU A 38 -6.90 -14.82 14.73
C GLU A 38 -6.26 -16.22 14.64
N VAL A 39 -6.80 -17.08 13.77
CA VAL A 39 -6.34 -18.47 13.57
C VAL A 39 -5.16 -18.57 12.60
N LEU A 40 -4.75 -17.46 11.94
CA LEU A 40 -3.61 -17.48 11.02
C LEU A 40 -2.27 -17.53 11.77
N ASP A 41 -1.40 -18.44 11.34
CA ASP A 41 -0.01 -18.50 11.79
C ASP A 41 0.86 -17.45 11.09
N SER A 42 2.04 -17.14 11.63
CA SER A 42 2.98 -16.19 10.98
C SER A 42 3.35 -16.64 9.56
N ARG A 43 3.60 -17.94 9.36
CA ARG A 43 3.87 -18.51 8.04
C ARG A 43 2.68 -18.38 7.09
N ASP A 44 1.44 -18.48 7.58
CA ASP A 44 0.24 -18.33 6.73
C ASP A 44 0.13 -16.90 6.22
N ARG A 45 0.43 -15.93 7.10
CA ARG A 45 0.44 -14.52 6.73
C ARG A 45 1.53 -14.20 5.72
N GLU A 46 2.69 -14.85 5.79
CA GLU A 46 3.76 -14.69 4.80
C GLU A 46 3.30 -15.16 3.41
N GLU A 47 2.68 -16.34 3.32
CA GLU A 47 2.14 -16.85 2.04
C GLU A 47 0.99 -15.98 1.51
N LEU A 48 0.12 -15.48 2.39
CA LEU A 48 -0.92 -14.50 2.01
C LEU A 48 -0.31 -13.19 1.50
N TYR A 49 0.76 -12.71 2.13
CA TYR A 49 1.51 -11.55 1.64
C TYR A 49 2.03 -11.80 0.23
N GLU A 50 2.71 -12.92 -0.01
CA GLU A 50 3.24 -13.25 -1.33
C GLU A 50 2.14 -13.36 -2.38
N ALA A 51 1.02 -14.02 -2.05
CA ALA A 51 -0.14 -14.13 -2.92
C ALA A 51 -0.68 -12.76 -3.30
N TYR A 52 -0.98 -11.88 -2.33
CA TYR A 52 -1.49 -10.54 -2.61
C TYR A 52 -0.48 -9.61 -3.29
N ASN A 53 0.81 -9.76 -2.98
CA ASN A 53 1.88 -9.02 -3.66
C ASN A 53 1.96 -9.43 -5.14
N SER A 54 1.82 -10.73 -5.45
CA SER A 54 1.77 -11.21 -6.84
C SER A 54 0.56 -10.66 -7.61
N ILE A 55 -0.61 -10.59 -6.96
CA ILE A 55 -1.84 -10.01 -7.54
C ILE A 55 -1.66 -8.51 -7.79
N SER A 56 -1.05 -7.79 -6.84
CA SER A 56 -0.74 -6.36 -6.98
C SER A 56 0.22 -6.09 -8.14
N ARG A 57 1.28 -6.90 -8.27
CA ARG A 57 2.20 -6.83 -9.42
C ARG A 57 1.48 -7.10 -10.74
N ALA A 58 0.66 -8.15 -10.81
CA ALA A 58 -0.13 -8.45 -12.00
C ALA A 58 -1.08 -7.30 -12.37
N GLN A 59 -1.71 -6.66 -11.39
CA GLN A 59 -2.53 -5.47 -11.59
C GLN A 59 -1.71 -4.32 -12.20
N MET A 60 -0.53 -4.02 -11.64
CA MET A 60 0.35 -2.94 -12.14
C MET A 60 0.85 -3.23 -13.56
N PHE A 61 1.39 -4.43 -13.80
CA PHE A 61 1.88 -4.82 -15.13
C PHE A 61 0.75 -4.87 -16.15
N GLY A 62 -0.40 -5.46 -15.79
CA GLY A 62 -1.58 -5.49 -16.63
C GLY A 62 -2.04 -4.10 -17.03
N GLY A 63 -2.10 -3.18 -16.06
CA GLY A 63 -2.42 -1.77 -16.30
C GLY A 63 -1.47 -1.07 -17.25
N TRP A 64 -0.15 -1.22 -17.04
CA TRP A 64 0.87 -0.62 -17.90
C TRP A 64 0.89 -1.20 -19.32
N LEU A 65 0.65 -2.51 -19.46
CA LEU A 65 0.51 -3.16 -20.76
C LEU A 65 -0.73 -2.67 -21.50
N GLY A 66 -1.89 -2.60 -20.82
CA GLY A 66 -3.13 -2.09 -21.39
C GLY A 66 -3.00 -0.63 -21.82
N PHE A 67 -2.43 0.24 -20.98
CA PHE A 67 -2.13 1.62 -21.33
C PHE A 67 -1.25 1.72 -22.59
N SER A 68 -0.11 1.03 -22.58
CA SER A 68 0.87 1.06 -23.66
C SER A 68 0.27 0.58 -24.99
N SER A 69 -0.61 -0.43 -24.94
CA SER A 69 -1.29 -0.98 -26.12
C SER A 69 -2.16 0.02 -26.86
N ILE A 70 -2.67 1.06 -26.21
CA ILE A 70 -3.47 2.12 -26.85
C ILE A 70 -2.63 3.35 -27.09
N PHE A 71 -1.73 3.66 -26.15
CA PHE A 71 -0.94 4.87 -26.19
C PHE A 71 0.12 4.82 -27.29
N ILE A 72 0.86 3.72 -27.45
CA ILE A 72 2.01 3.62 -28.36
C ILE A 72 1.61 3.51 -29.86
N PRO A 73 0.61 2.71 -30.27
CA PRO A 73 0.30 2.49 -31.68
C PRO A 73 0.08 3.75 -32.54
N PRO A 74 -0.65 4.81 -32.11
CA PRO A 74 -0.83 5.99 -32.94
C PRO A 74 0.48 6.74 -33.21
N PHE A 75 1.42 6.74 -32.25
CA PHE A 75 2.75 7.32 -32.46
C PHE A 75 3.60 6.44 -33.38
N ALA A 76 3.59 5.13 -33.17
CA ALA A 76 4.31 4.18 -34.03
C ALA A 76 3.81 4.26 -35.49
N TYR A 77 2.49 4.36 -35.68
CA TYR A 77 1.88 4.51 -37.01
C TYR A 77 2.27 5.83 -37.67
N GLN A 78 2.20 6.96 -36.95
CA GLN A 78 2.57 8.28 -37.47
C GLN A 78 4.06 8.35 -37.81
N TYR A 79 4.91 7.82 -36.92
CA TYR A 79 6.35 7.76 -37.12
C TYR A 79 6.72 6.89 -38.34
N TYR A 80 6.08 5.73 -38.50
CA TYR A 80 6.29 4.87 -39.66
C TYR A 80 5.94 5.56 -40.98
N LYS A 81 4.83 6.31 -41.01
CA LYS A 81 4.35 6.97 -42.24
C LYS A 81 5.09 8.26 -42.58
N THR A 82 5.41 9.07 -41.58
CA THR A 82 5.88 10.46 -41.78
C THR A 82 7.29 10.73 -41.28
N LYS A 83 7.90 9.80 -40.53
CA LYS A 83 9.13 10.00 -39.74
C LYS A 83 9.04 11.19 -38.76
N ASP A 84 7.83 11.64 -38.46
CA ASP A 84 7.52 12.69 -37.50
C ASP A 84 6.46 12.18 -36.50
N ILE A 85 6.43 12.81 -35.33
CA ILE A 85 5.50 12.55 -34.24
C ILE A 85 4.37 13.61 -34.22
N LYS A 86 4.54 14.71 -34.96
CA LYS A 86 3.54 15.78 -35.03
C LYS A 86 2.24 15.29 -35.66
N GLY A 87 1.11 15.72 -35.09
CA GLY A 87 -0.24 15.42 -35.57
C GLY A 87 -1.02 14.39 -34.75
N VAL A 88 -0.37 13.70 -33.80
CA VAL A 88 -1.07 12.78 -32.88
C VAL A 88 -1.85 13.59 -31.83
N LYS A 89 -3.14 13.28 -31.66
CA LYS A 89 -4.01 13.90 -30.64
C LYS A 89 -3.71 13.31 -29.24
N VAL A 90 -2.58 13.71 -28.66
CA VAL A 90 -2.07 13.19 -27.37
C VAL A 90 -3.12 13.17 -26.25
N PRO A 91 -3.89 14.25 -25.98
CA PRO A 91 -4.83 14.26 -24.86
C PRO A 91 -5.92 13.18 -24.99
N ARG A 92 -6.44 12.96 -26.20
CA ARG A 92 -7.48 11.96 -26.46
C ARG A 92 -6.95 10.54 -26.25
N ASN A 93 -5.75 10.25 -26.77
CA ASN A 93 -5.14 8.92 -26.65
C ASN A 93 -4.71 8.64 -25.21
N PHE A 94 -4.29 9.66 -24.48
CA PHE A 94 -3.96 9.55 -23.06
C PHE A 94 -5.19 9.17 -22.22
N VAL A 95 -6.34 9.85 -22.42
CA VAL A 95 -7.59 9.50 -21.71
C VAL A 95 -8.04 8.08 -22.03
N MET A 96 -8.00 7.67 -23.31
CA MET A 96 -8.29 6.29 -23.70
C MET A 96 -7.30 5.30 -23.06
N GLY A 97 -6.03 5.67 -23.00
CA GLY A 97 -5.00 4.90 -22.30
C GLY A 97 -5.34 4.70 -20.83
N LEU A 98 -5.78 5.74 -20.11
CA LEU A 98 -6.18 5.62 -18.69
C LEU A 98 -7.38 4.70 -18.49
N VAL A 99 -8.39 4.77 -19.35
CA VAL A 99 -9.54 3.86 -19.30
C VAL A 99 -9.08 2.42 -19.50
N MET A 100 -8.19 2.19 -20.46
CA MET A 100 -7.63 0.86 -20.71
C MET A 100 -6.72 0.39 -19.59
N LEU A 101 -5.95 1.27 -18.98
CA LEU A 101 -5.14 0.97 -17.79
C LEU A 101 -6.03 0.42 -16.67
N ALA A 102 -7.15 1.08 -16.37
CA ALA A 102 -8.07 0.63 -15.34
C ALA A 102 -8.71 -0.73 -15.68
N GLY A 103 -9.20 -0.90 -16.92
CA GLY A 103 -9.84 -2.15 -17.35
C GLY A 103 -8.87 -3.34 -17.39
N SER A 104 -7.69 -3.16 -17.98
CA SER A 104 -6.66 -4.19 -18.04
C SER A 104 -6.11 -4.56 -16.66
N SER A 105 -5.94 -3.58 -15.76
CA SER A 105 -5.56 -3.82 -14.36
C SER A 105 -6.55 -4.75 -13.67
N PHE A 106 -7.86 -4.51 -13.83
CA PHE A 106 -8.91 -5.32 -13.21
C PHE A 106 -8.96 -6.75 -13.76
N ILE A 107 -8.78 -6.93 -15.07
CA ILE A 107 -8.74 -8.26 -15.70
C ILE A 107 -7.51 -9.03 -15.22
N ALA A 108 -6.33 -8.41 -15.24
CA ALA A 108 -5.08 -9.03 -14.84
C ALA A 108 -5.08 -9.42 -13.36
N SER A 109 -5.61 -8.56 -12.48
CA SER A 109 -5.73 -8.88 -11.06
C SER A 109 -6.71 -10.02 -10.81
N ASN A 110 -7.87 -10.04 -11.48
CA ASN A 110 -8.83 -11.15 -11.36
C ASN A 110 -8.24 -12.49 -11.83
N MET A 111 -7.48 -12.48 -12.92
CA MET A 111 -6.82 -13.67 -13.44
C MET A 111 -5.75 -14.19 -12.46
N ALA A 112 -4.91 -13.29 -11.93
CA ALA A 112 -3.90 -13.63 -10.93
C ALA A 112 -4.55 -14.14 -9.63
N TYR A 113 -5.63 -13.51 -9.17
CA TYR A 113 -6.38 -13.93 -7.99
C TYR A 113 -6.94 -15.35 -8.14
N LYS A 114 -7.63 -15.63 -9.25
CA LYS A 114 -8.15 -16.99 -9.54
C LYS A 114 -7.03 -18.03 -9.57
N ARG A 115 -5.90 -17.71 -10.20
CA ARG A 115 -4.72 -18.59 -10.23
C ARG A 115 -4.16 -18.86 -8.84
N GLN A 116 -4.15 -17.88 -7.94
CA GLN A 116 -3.71 -18.08 -6.56
C GLN A 116 -4.72 -18.91 -5.75
N LEU A 117 -6.03 -18.72 -5.95
CA LEU A 117 -7.05 -19.59 -5.34
C LEU A 117 -6.91 -21.05 -5.83
N GLU A 118 -6.76 -21.27 -7.13
CA GLU A 118 -6.58 -22.60 -7.73
C GLU A 118 -5.29 -23.27 -7.24
N LYS A 119 -4.23 -22.50 -6.97
CA LYS A 119 -3.00 -23.03 -6.36
C LYS A 119 -3.22 -23.53 -4.93
N LEU A 120 -4.12 -22.88 -4.18
CA LEU A 120 -4.45 -23.27 -2.80
C LEU A 120 -5.44 -24.44 -2.76
N ASP A 121 -6.35 -24.52 -3.73
CA ASP A 121 -7.39 -25.55 -3.84
C ASP A 121 -7.44 -26.17 -5.25
N PRO A 122 -6.42 -26.98 -5.63
CA PRO A 122 -6.40 -27.58 -6.97
C PRO A 122 -7.59 -28.52 -7.20
N ASP A 123 -8.02 -29.21 -6.15
CA ASP A 123 -9.11 -30.19 -6.21
C ASP A 123 -10.50 -29.58 -6.00
N HIS A 124 -10.59 -28.25 -5.80
CA HIS A 124 -11.84 -27.51 -5.58
C HIS A 124 -12.65 -27.98 -4.35
N GLN A 125 -11.98 -28.55 -3.36
CA GLN A 125 -12.60 -29.12 -2.15
C GLN A 125 -12.94 -28.07 -1.09
N PHE A 126 -12.24 -26.93 -1.09
CA PHE A 126 -12.46 -25.84 -0.15
C PHE A 126 -13.58 -24.90 -0.62
N GLY A 127 -13.73 -24.72 -1.94
CA GLY A 127 -14.77 -23.85 -2.52
C GLY A 127 -16.22 -24.31 -2.32
N HIS A 128 -16.46 -25.59 -2.02
CA HIS A 128 -17.82 -26.17 -1.89
C HIS A 128 -18.38 -26.25 -0.47
N LYS A 129 -17.65 -25.79 0.55
CA LYS A 129 -18.10 -25.83 1.97
C LYS A 129 -19.03 -24.67 2.37
N GLY A 130 -19.86 -24.13 1.48
CA GLY A 130 -20.62 -22.92 1.83
C GLY A 130 -21.78 -22.48 0.94
N ASP A 131 -22.55 -23.39 0.33
CA ASP A 131 -23.77 -22.97 -0.40
C ASP A 131 -25.02 -23.86 -0.20
N TYR A 132 -24.98 -24.84 0.72
CA TYR A 132 -26.18 -25.50 1.22
C TYR A 132 -26.26 -25.25 2.73
N GLY A 133 -27.32 -24.55 3.16
CA GLY A 133 -27.56 -24.12 4.54
C GLY A 133 -27.84 -25.26 5.52
N ASP A 134 -26.87 -26.15 5.72
CA ASP A 134 -26.90 -27.22 6.75
C ASP A 134 -25.82 -27.03 7.85
N ASP A 135 -25.07 -25.93 7.81
CA ASP A 135 -24.08 -25.59 8.85
C ASP A 135 -24.70 -25.27 10.22
N SER A 136 -26.03 -25.25 10.35
CA SER A 136 -26.69 -25.09 11.65
C SER A 136 -27.03 -26.40 12.37
N LEU A 137 -26.87 -27.57 11.74
CA LEU A 137 -27.20 -28.87 12.38
C LEU A 137 -25.98 -29.76 12.64
N GLU A 138 -24.90 -29.69 11.84
CA GLU A 138 -23.65 -30.42 12.15
C GLU A 138 -22.67 -29.64 13.06
N ALA A 139 -22.76 -28.32 13.13
CA ALA A 139 -21.93 -27.52 14.04
C ALA A 139 -22.31 -27.70 15.53
N SER A 140 -23.46 -28.30 15.84
CA SER A 140 -23.93 -28.50 17.21
C SER A 140 -23.56 -29.87 17.80
N TYR A 141 -23.11 -30.84 16.98
CA TYR A 141 -22.72 -32.19 17.47
C TYR A 141 -21.22 -32.44 17.59
N ASN A 142 -20.37 -31.54 17.07
CA ASN A 142 -18.91 -31.61 17.18
C ASN A 142 -18.34 -30.51 18.10
N ASN A 143 -18.92 -30.35 19.27
CA ASN A 143 -18.30 -29.63 20.40
C ASN A 143 -17.22 -30.50 21.06
N SER A 144 -16.12 -30.78 20.37
CA SER A 144 -14.87 -31.21 21.02
C SER A 144 -13.76 -31.42 20.00
N SER A 145 -12.64 -30.72 20.21
CA SER A 145 -11.36 -30.75 19.49
C SER A 145 -11.30 -29.94 18.19
N GLN A 146 -10.46 -28.89 18.25
CA GLN A 146 -9.90 -28.18 17.11
C GLN A 146 -9.47 -29.18 16.04
N GLN A 147 -10.30 -29.44 15.03
CA GLN A 147 -9.78 -29.98 13.78
C GLN A 147 -8.86 -28.90 13.25
N VAL A 148 -7.55 -29.12 13.40
CA VAL A 148 -6.51 -28.22 12.92
C VAL A 148 -6.74 -28.07 11.42
N LYS A 149 -7.43 -26.98 11.03
CA LYS A 149 -7.68 -26.68 9.63
C LYS A 149 -6.36 -26.71 8.91
N VAL A 150 -6.31 -27.40 7.78
CA VAL A 150 -5.09 -27.45 6.96
C VAL A 150 -4.71 -26.02 6.59
N ARG A 151 -3.42 -25.72 6.66
CA ARG A 151 -2.84 -24.40 6.40
C ARG A 151 -3.38 -23.74 5.12
N GLN A 152 -3.41 -24.50 4.03
CA GLN A 152 -3.94 -24.06 2.73
C GLN A 152 -5.42 -23.67 2.81
N GLN A 153 -6.23 -24.41 3.57
CA GLN A 153 -7.64 -24.09 3.79
C GLN A 153 -7.81 -22.75 4.51
N ARG A 154 -7.00 -22.45 5.53
CA ARG A 154 -7.05 -21.16 6.25
C ARG A 154 -6.72 -19.99 5.34
N GLN A 155 -5.69 -20.16 4.50
CA GLN A 155 -5.29 -19.15 3.51
C GLN A 155 -6.36 -18.96 2.43
N TYR A 156 -6.93 -20.05 1.92
CA TYR A 156 -8.01 -20.02 0.94
C TYR A 156 -9.23 -19.27 1.51
N GLU A 157 -9.67 -19.64 2.72
CA GLU A 157 -10.79 -19.00 3.41
C GLU A 157 -10.57 -17.50 3.65
N MET A 158 -9.34 -17.08 3.92
CA MET A 158 -8.97 -15.67 4.06
C MET A 158 -8.97 -14.95 2.71
N MET A 159 -8.35 -15.54 1.69
CA MET A 159 -8.32 -14.96 0.34
C MET A 159 -9.73 -14.82 -0.24
N ASP A 160 -10.58 -15.83 -0.09
CA ASP A 160 -11.96 -15.82 -0.55
C ASP A 160 -12.79 -14.73 0.15
N LEU A 161 -12.60 -14.55 1.46
CA LEU A 161 -13.30 -13.51 2.23
C LEU A 161 -12.91 -12.10 1.76
N LEU A 162 -11.62 -11.87 1.53
CA LEU A 162 -11.08 -10.57 1.14
C LEU A 162 -11.31 -10.26 -0.35
N GLY A 163 -11.38 -11.31 -1.17
CA GLY A 163 -11.46 -11.22 -2.62
C GLY A 163 -10.21 -10.61 -3.25
N ASN A 164 -10.37 -10.17 -4.50
CA ASN A 164 -9.37 -9.42 -5.25
C ASN A 164 -9.35 -7.91 -4.88
N GLY A 165 -10.19 -7.48 -3.94
CA GLY A 165 -10.31 -6.08 -3.57
C GLY A 165 -9.08 -5.58 -2.81
N SER A 166 -8.49 -4.48 -3.26
CA SER A 166 -7.38 -3.79 -2.55
C SER A 166 -6.15 -4.67 -2.26
N ALA A 167 -5.73 -5.51 -3.21
CA ALA A 167 -4.60 -6.44 -3.05
C ALA A 167 -3.34 -5.80 -2.43
N THR A 168 -2.97 -4.59 -2.86
CA THR A 168 -1.82 -3.86 -2.28
C THR A 168 -1.96 -3.58 -0.78
N LYS A 169 -3.18 -3.27 -0.30
CA LYS A 169 -3.43 -3.01 1.11
C LYS A 169 -3.31 -4.29 1.93
N TRP A 170 -3.85 -5.39 1.43
CA TRP A 170 -3.76 -6.70 2.10
C TRP A 170 -2.34 -7.22 2.11
N ALA A 171 -1.58 -7.07 1.02
CA ALA A 171 -0.15 -7.36 1.01
C ALA A 171 0.61 -6.54 2.07
N ALA A 172 0.34 -5.24 2.18
CA ALA A 172 0.95 -4.41 3.22
C ALA A 172 0.54 -4.86 4.63
N TYR A 173 -0.75 -5.17 4.85
CA TYR A 173 -1.24 -5.67 6.14
C TYR A 173 -0.54 -6.96 6.56
N PHE A 174 -0.50 -7.96 5.69
CA PHE A 174 0.11 -9.24 6.00
C PHE A 174 1.62 -9.12 6.18
N SER A 175 2.32 -8.32 5.38
CA SER A 175 3.77 -8.10 5.56
C SER A 175 4.11 -7.46 6.91
N ILE A 176 3.29 -6.53 7.39
CA ILE A 176 3.47 -5.91 8.71
C ILE A 176 3.15 -6.91 9.82
N THR A 177 2.02 -7.61 9.74
CA THR A 177 1.54 -8.51 10.80
C THR A 177 2.31 -9.82 10.93
N VAL A 178 3.06 -10.22 9.90
CA VAL A 178 4.06 -11.32 9.99
C VAL A 178 5.13 -10.99 11.03
N LYS A 179 5.64 -9.75 11.01
CA LYS A 179 6.72 -9.29 11.90
C LYS A 179 6.19 -8.74 13.23
N HIS A 180 5.02 -8.13 13.19
CA HIS A 180 4.40 -7.40 14.30
C HIS A 180 2.95 -7.87 14.50
N PRO A 181 2.72 -9.02 15.15
CA PRO A 181 1.37 -9.54 15.37
C PRO A 181 0.49 -8.62 16.24
N GLU A 182 1.10 -7.71 17.01
CA GLU A 182 0.40 -6.67 17.77
C GLU A 182 -0.25 -5.59 16.89
N ARG A 183 0.16 -5.47 15.62
CA ARG A 183 -0.41 -4.53 14.65
C ARG A 183 -1.60 -5.09 13.87
N ARG A 184 -2.16 -6.22 14.31
CA ARG A 184 -3.41 -6.77 13.74
C ARG A 184 -4.56 -5.79 13.95
N LEU A 185 -5.59 -5.91 13.10
CA LEU A 185 -6.79 -5.10 13.27
C LEU A 185 -7.44 -5.39 14.63
N PRO A 186 -7.92 -4.35 15.35
CA PRO A 186 -8.56 -4.53 16.65
C PRO A 186 -9.87 -5.30 16.51
N ASN A 187 -10.29 -5.96 17.58
CA ASN A 187 -11.55 -6.70 17.59
C ASN A 187 -12.73 -5.74 17.28
N PRO A 188 -13.50 -6.01 16.21
CA PRO A 188 -14.60 -5.15 15.79
C PRO A 188 -15.71 -5.05 16.84
N MET A 189 -15.91 -6.09 17.66
CA MET A 189 -16.93 -6.08 18.72
C MET A 189 -16.59 -5.06 19.82
N ILE A 190 -15.32 -5.03 20.24
CA ILE A 190 -14.82 -4.06 21.22
C ILE A 190 -14.90 -2.64 20.64
N LYS A 191 -14.52 -2.47 19.37
CA LYS A 191 -14.62 -1.18 18.68
C LYS A 191 -16.05 -0.68 18.53
N LEU A 192 -17.01 -1.57 18.27
CA LEU A 192 -18.42 -1.18 18.21
C LEU A 192 -18.92 -0.70 19.58
N GLN A 193 -18.53 -1.40 20.65
CA GLN A 193 -18.89 -1.00 22.02
C GLN A 193 -18.27 0.36 22.39
N GLU A 194 -17.01 0.60 22.02
CA GLU A 194 -16.33 1.89 22.20
C GLU A 194 -17.08 3.02 21.47
N ILE A 195 -17.49 2.78 20.21
CA ILE A 195 -18.28 3.76 19.43
C ILE A 195 -19.66 4.02 20.04
N GLN A 196 -20.29 3.01 20.64
CA GLN A 196 -21.58 3.16 21.30
C GLN A 196 -21.47 3.95 22.62
N GLN A 197 -20.37 3.78 23.36
CA GLN A 197 -20.15 4.46 24.64
C GLN A 197 -19.64 5.89 24.46
N GLU A 198 -18.69 6.10 23.55
CA GLU A 198 -17.98 7.36 23.39
C GLU A 198 -18.45 8.19 22.19
N GLY A 199 -19.40 7.66 21.41
CA GLY A 199 -19.79 8.21 20.12
C GLY A 199 -18.76 7.95 19.03
N LEU A 200 -19.07 8.32 17.77
CA LEU A 200 -18.09 8.27 16.68
C LEU A 200 -17.00 9.33 16.91
N LYS A 201 -15.96 8.98 17.66
CA LYS A 201 -14.72 9.74 17.68
C LYS A 201 -14.10 9.64 16.30
N ARG A 202 -14.05 10.76 15.57
CA ARG A 202 -13.33 10.84 14.29
C ARG A 202 -11.88 10.47 14.58
N SER A 203 -11.37 9.45 13.92
CA SER A 203 -9.99 8.99 14.10
C SER A 203 -9.04 10.17 13.95
N SER A 204 -8.18 10.38 14.95
CA SER A 204 -7.24 11.52 15.03
C SER A 204 -6.33 11.66 13.79
N TYR A 205 -6.10 10.57 13.05
CA TYR A 205 -5.41 10.57 11.75
C TYR A 205 -6.04 11.50 10.69
N MET A 206 -7.35 11.75 10.74
CA MET A 206 -8.02 12.69 9.81
C MET A 206 -8.00 14.13 10.33
N ASN A 207 -7.68 14.33 11.62
CA ASN A 207 -7.47 15.63 12.25
C ASN A 207 -5.98 16.03 12.27
N GLN A 208 -5.07 15.17 11.81
CA GLN A 208 -3.73 15.56 11.37
C GLN A 208 -3.88 16.40 10.10
N ARG A 209 -4.30 17.66 10.25
CA ARG A 209 -4.19 18.71 9.22
C ARG A 209 -2.73 19.02 8.89
N ASP A 210 -1.80 18.35 9.55
CA ASP A 210 -0.39 18.53 9.38
C ASP A 210 0.38 17.20 9.36
N PRO A 211 0.56 16.60 8.18
CA PRO A 211 1.37 15.40 8.03
C PRO A 211 2.88 15.64 8.21
N ILE A 212 3.33 16.90 8.44
CA ILE A 212 4.75 17.28 8.57
C ILE A 212 5.06 17.93 9.92
N GLY A 213 4.06 18.21 10.77
CA GLY A 213 4.24 18.83 12.08
C GLY A 213 4.79 20.27 12.02
N LEU A 214 4.44 21.03 10.98
CA LEU A 214 4.78 22.46 10.85
C LEU A 214 3.92 23.42 11.70
N TYR A 215 2.77 22.98 12.24
CA TYR A 215 1.76 23.82 12.87
C TYR A 215 1.37 23.38 14.29
N ASP A 216 2.09 22.42 14.89
CA ASP A 216 1.96 22.09 16.32
C ASP A 216 2.69 23.15 17.15
N ASP A 217 2.17 24.38 17.24
CA ASP A 217 2.56 25.39 18.25
C ASP A 217 1.57 26.58 18.29
N ILE A 218 0.27 26.29 18.30
CA ILE A 218 -0.71 27.28 18.79
C ILE A 218 -1.40 26.64 19.99
N PRO A 219 -0.97 26.92 21.24
CA PRO A 219 -1.74 26.49 22.40
C PRO A 219 -3.13 27.12 22.30
N GLU A 220 -4.15 26.27 22.29
CA GLU A 220 -5.55 26.69 22.43
C GLU A 220 -5.67 27.59 23.67
N GLN A 221 -5.80 28.90 23.43
CA GLN A 221 -6.13 29.84 24.48
C GLN A 221 -7.53 29.48 25.01
N ASN A 222 -7.51 28.90 26.20
CA ASN A 222 -8.62 28.84 27.14
C ASN A 222 -9.35 30.21 27.16
N PRO A 223 -10.62 30.32 26.73
CA PRO A 223 -11.33 31.60 26.69
C PRO A 223 -11.87 31.99 28.08
N GLN A 224 -11.01 32.04 29.11
CA GLN A 224 -11.42 32.42 30.47
C GLN A 224 -10.52 33.44 31.19
N ILE A 225 -9.47 33.99 30.58
CA ILE A 225 -8.66 35.02 31.26
C ILE A 225 -8.38 36.20 30.33
N THR A 226 -9.42 36.93 29.97
CA THR A 226 -9.30 38.33 29.57
C THR A 226 -9.91 39.20 30.66
N ASN A 227 -9.12 39.46 31.70
CA ASN A 227 -9.26 40.60 32.61
C ASN A 227 -8.02 40.62 33.51
N LEU A 228 -6.97 41.32 33.08
CA LEU A 228 -6.08 42.15 33.91
C LEU A 228 -4.91 42.61 33.06
N LEU A 229 -5.17 43.72 32.36
CA LEU A 229 -4.17 44.63 31.84
C LEU A 229 -3.51 45.35 33.02
N SER A 230 -2.20 45.62 32.88
CA SER A 230 -1.40 46.62 33.60
C SER A 230 -0.82 46.23 34.96
N LYS A 231 0.47 45.87 34.97
CA LYS A 231 1.47 46.63 35.73
C LYS A 231 2.89 46.38 35.17
N GLU A 232 3.48 47.46 34.71
CA GLU A 232 4.89 47.62 34.34
C GLU A 232 5.70 47.90 35.62
N GLU A 233 6.78 47.15 35.86
CA GLU A 233 7.81 47.48 36.85
C GLU A 233 9.09 46.67 36.59
N GLU A 234 10.21 47.28 36.95
CA GLU A 234 11.56 47.17 36.40
C GLU A 234 12.41 45.95 36.88
N LEU A 235 13.48 45.67 36.12
CA LEU A 235 14.58 44.70 36.35
C LEU A 235 15.30 44.87 37.72
N PRO A 236 15.92 43.81 38.31
CA PRO A 236 17.33 43.49 37.97
C PRO A 236 17.76 42.00 37.99
N VAL A 237 18.58 41.65 36.99
CA VAL A 237 19.77 40.75 36.93
C VAL A 237 20.08 39.81 38.13
N ASN A 238 20.07 38.47 37.92
CA ASN A 238 21.25 37.55 37.82
C ASN A 238 20.79 36.05 37.74
N PRO A 239 21.64 35.03 37.46
CA PRO A 239 21.38 34.07 36.38
C PRO A 239 21.27 32.62 36.88
N LYS A 240 21.12 31.69 35.93
CA LYS A 240 21.10 30.21 36.06
C LYS A 240 19.71 29.60 36.16
N ASN A 241 19.08 29.43 35.01
CA ASN A 241 18.81 28.07 34.53
C ASN A 241 18.59 28.13 33.02
N THR A 242 19.65 27.91 32.25
CA THR A 242 19.52 27.73 30.80
C THR A 242 18.84 26.39 30.58
N GLN A 243 17.52 26.39 30.49
CA GLN A 243 16.79 25.25 29.95
C GLN A 243 17.10 25.24 28.46
N VAL A 244 18.10 24.44 28.10
CA VAL A 244 18.53 24.21 26.73
C VAL A 244 17.34 23.57 26.01
N ASP A 245 16.76 24.29 25.06
CA ASP A 245 15.78 23.74 24.14
C ASP A 245 16.33 22.45 23.54
N SER A 246 15.53 21.38 23.57
CA SER A 246 15.84 20.06 22.98
C SER A 246 16.22 20.12 21.49
N TRP A 247 16.01 21.27 20.84
CA TRP A 247 16.39 21.57 19.46
C TRP A 247 17.77 22.20 19.28
N THR A 248 18.37 22.77 20.33
CA THR A 248 19.70 23.38 20.25
C THR A 248 20.83 22.36 20.38
N GLY A 249 20.59 21.21 21.02
CA GLY A 249 21.54 20.09 21.05
C GLY A 249 21.75 19.41 19.69
N ILE A 250 20.74 19.40 18.81
CA ILE A 250 20.82 18.71 17.50
C ILE A 250 21.60 19.54 16.46
N ARG A 251 21.61 20.88 16.60
CA ARG A 251 22.34 21.77 15.67
C ARG A 251 23.83 21.91 16.01
N ALA A 252 24.24 21.59 17.23
CA ALA A 252 25.63 21.72 17.66
C ALA A 252 26.51 20.54 17.22
N ASP A 253 25.94 19.34 17.07
CA ASP A 253 26.71 18.11 16.84
C ASP A 253 26.83 17.66 15.38
N ASN A 254 26.28 18.39 14.41
CA ASN A 254 26.50 18.08 13.00
C ASN A 254 26.68 19.34 12.16
N ASN A 255 27.94 19.77 12.03
CA ASN A 255 28.39 20.67 10.97
C ASN A 255 28.42 19.93 9.61
N ILE A 256 27.31 19.27 9.27
CA ILE A 256 27.09 18.53 8.04
C ILE A 256 25.84 19.14 7.42
N GLY A 257 26.05 19.90 6.35
CA GLY A 257 25.01 20.67 5.69
C GLY A 257 23.77 19.87 5.33
N SER A 258 22.64 20.58 5.29
CA SER A 258 21.32 20.10 4.85
C SER A 258 21.41 19.13 3.66
N SER A 259 20.62 18.05 3.68
CA SER A 259 20.53 17.07 2.59
C SER A 259 20.25 17.69 1.21
N TRP A 260 19.69 18.90 1.17
CA TRP A 260 19.49 19.68 -0.06
C TRP A 260 20.74 20.38 -0.60
N ASP A 261 21.74 20.63 0.26
CA ASP A 261 23.04 21.14 -0.16
C ASP A 261 23.87 20.07 -0.87
N LYS A 262 23.63 18.79 -0.56
CA LYS A 262 24.28 17.64 -1.21
C LYS A 262 23.85 17.43 -2.66
N VAL A 263 22.63 17.85 -2.99
CA VAL A 263 22.07 17.77 -4.36
C VAL A 263 22.50 18.96 -5.22
N ARG A 264 22.73 20.13 -4.60
CA ARG A 264 23.13 21.36 -5.31
C ARG A 264 24.62 21.45 -5.59
N ARG A 265 25.46 20.82 -4.76
CA ARG A 265 26.91 20.75 -4.99
C ARG A 265 27.26 19.54 -5.82
N GLY A 266 27.03 19.64 -7.12
CA GLY A 266 27.50 18.65 -8.08
C GLY A 266 29.02 18.50 -8.07
N SER A 267 29.46 17.25 -8.05
CA SER A 267 30.78 16.69 -8.43
C SER A 267 31.96 16.78 -7.45
N GLY A 268 32.70 15.67 -7.33
CA GLY A 268 34.14 15.70 -7.10
C GLY A 268 34.75 14.61 -6.20
N LYS A 269 35.02 13.43 -6.80
CA LYS A 269 36.01 12.40 -6.37
C LYS A 269 35.75 11.55 -5.11
N GLU A 270 35.82 10.24 -5.34
CA GLU A 270 36.15 9.12 -4.43
C GLU A 270 35.21 8.89 -3.24
N THR A 271 34.51 7.76 -3.13
CA THR A 271 35.06 6.40 -3.06
C THR A 271 34.22 5.38 -3.83
N VAL A 272 34.91 4.48 -4.55
CA VAL A 272 34.35 3.30 -5.19
C VAL A 272 33.78 2.37 -4.12
N HIS A 273 32.46 2.36 -3.95
CA HIS A 273 31.75 1.21 -3.43
C HIS A 273 30.84 0.72 -4.55
N ASN A 274 31.13 -0.48 -5.03
CA ASN A 274 30.54 -1.12 -6.20
C ASN A 274 29.01 -1.32 -5.96
N PRO A 275 28.11 -0.58 -6.63
CA PRO A 275 26.68 -0.78 -6.50
C PRO A 275 26.21 -1.55 -7.73
N LYS A 276 26.44 -2.86 -7.74
CA LYS A 276 25.86 -3.74 -8.76
C LYS A 276 24.67 -4.56 -8.29
N ASP A 277 24.28 -4.46 -7.01
CA ASP A 277 23.26 -5.37 -6.47
C ASP A 277 21.92 -4.72 -6.08
N ASP A 278 21.76 -3.39 -6.04
CA ASP A 278 20.58 -2.80 -5.38
C ASP A 278 19.56 -2.05 -6.26
N ILE A 279 19.72 -2.00 -7.60
CA ILE A 279 18.78 -1.23 -8.46
C ILE A 279 18.14 -2.07 -9.59
N LEU A 280 18.42 -3.38 -9.67
CA LEU A 280 17.85 -4.26 -10.70
C LEU A 280 16.87 -5.33 -10.20
N ASP A 281 16.59 -5.42 -8.91
CA ASP A 281 15.65 -6.43 -8.36
C ASP A 281 14.17 -6.01 -8.37
N ILE A 282 13.84 -4.83 -8.93
CA ILE A 282 12.45 -4.38 -9.08
C ILE A 282 11.79 -4.98 -10.33
N PHE A 283 12.57 -5.45 -11.31
CA PHE A 283 12.07 -6.03 -12.56
C PHE A 283 12.83 -7.29 -12.99
N GLY A 284 12.68 -8.36 -12.21
CA GLY A 284 12.77 -9.74 -12.72
C GLY A 284 13.99 -10.54 -12.28
N ASN A 285 13.73 -11.64 -11.56
CA ASN A 285 14.41 -12.90 -11.85
C ASN A 285 13.52 -14.09 -11.44
N GLU A 286 12.80 -14.60 -12.43
CA GLU A 286 12.30 -15.97 -12.48
C GLU A 286 13.43 -16.80 -13.07
N LYS A 287 14.12 -17.60 -12.23
CA LYS A 287 14.90 -18.80 -12.59
C LYS A 287 15.56 -19.37 -11.34
N ASN A 288 14.97 -20.45 -10.83
CA ASN A 288 15.65 -21.69 -10.47
C ASN A 288 14.56 -22.72 -10.17
N LEU A 289 14.18 -23.43 -11.24
CA LEU A 289 13.52 -24.72 -11.19
C LEU A 289 14.65 -25.75 -11.11
N ASP A 290 14.65 -26.53 -10.03
CA ASP A 290 15.52 -27.68 -9.89
C ASP A 290 15.24 -28.72 -10.98
N GLU A 291 16.34 -29.31 -11.42
CA GLU A 291 16.48 -30.34 -12.44
C GLU A 291 15.77 -31.65 -12.06
N SER A 292 15.01 -32.20 -13.00
CA SER A 292 15.00 -33.65 -13.21
C SER A 292 14.81 -34.00 -14.70
N ASN A 293 15.91 -34.47 -15.30
CA ASN A 293 16.02 -35.47 -16.38
C ASN A 293 15.06 -35.41 -17.59
N ALA A 294 15.59 -34.97 -18.73
CA ALA A 294 15.49 -35.70 -20.01
C ALA A 294 16.43 -35.12 -21.07
N GLU A 295 17.31 -35.97 -21.60
CA GLU A 295 18.20 -35.70 -22.74
C GLU A 295 17.43 -35.30 -24.01
N ILE A 296 17.71 -34.12 -24.59
CA ILE A 296 17.55 -33.91 -26.03
C ILE A 296 18.74 -33.08 -26.55
N LYS A 297 19.59 -33.72 -27.35
CA LYS A 297 20.67 -33.11 -28.14
C LYS A 297 20.07 -32.17 -29.20
N MET A 298 20.37 -30.88 -29.15
CA MET A 298 20.28 -29.99 -30.31
C MET A 298 21.42 -28.98 -30.40
N LYS A 299 21.79 -28.69 -31.66
CA LYS A 299 22.99 -28.03 -32.16
C LYS A 299 23.29 -26.66 -31.55
N LYS A 300 24.55 -26.46 -31.16
CA LYS A 300 25.18 -25.18 -30.84
C LYS A 300 25.08 -24.21 -32.04
N GLN A 301 24.47 -23.05 -31.83
CA GLN A 301 24.81 -21.82 -32.55
C GLN A 301 25.72 -20.97 -31.64
N PRO A 302 26.75 -20.30 -32.17
CA PRO A 302 27.58 -19.41 -31.36
C PRO A 302 26.84 -18.08 -31.14
N THR A 303 26.31 -17.88 -29.94
CA THR A 303 25.89 -16.55 -29.48
C THR A 303 27.15 -15.74 -29.18
N VAL A 304 27.50 -14.83 -30.07
CA VAL A 304 28.56 -13.84 -29.85
C VAL A 304 28.00 -12.78 -28.90
N THR A 305 28.19 -12.97 -27.60
CA THR A 305 28.09 -11.89 -26.61
C THR A 305 29.35 -11.03 -26.74
N ARG A 306 29.33 -10.08 -27.67
CA ARG A 306 30.36 -9.04 -27.77
C ARG A 306 30.16 -8.08 -26.60
N THR A 307 30.78 -8.39 -25.46
CA THR A 307 30.99 -7.41 -24.39
C THR A 307 31.92 -6.35 -24.94
N VAL A 308 31.39 -5.17 -25.24
CA VAL A 308 32.19 -3.99 -25.59
C VAL A 308 33.14 -3.75 -24.42
N SER A 309 34.44 -3.86 -24.64
CA SER A 309 35.42 -3.59 -23.58
C SER A 309 35.42 -2.10 -23.28
N GLN A 310 35.70 -1.75 -22.03
CA GLN A 310 35.77 -0.36 -21.55
C GLN A 310 36.65 0.51 -22.49
N ASP A 311 37.73 -0.06 -23.03
CA ASP A 311 38.64 0.60 -23.96
C ASP A 311 37.99 1.03 -25.29
N GLU A 312 36.99 0.28 -25.77
CA GLU A 312 36.28 0.60 -27.02
C GLU A 312 35.29 1.77 -26.80
N PHE A 313 34.77 1.92 -25.58
CA PHE A 313 33.95 3.05 -25.14
C PHE A 313 34.78 4.32 -24.95
N ASP A 314 35.95 4.20 -24.30
CA ASP A 314 36.85 5.34 -24.08
C ASP A 314 37.39 5.90 -25.41
N LYS A 315 37.68 5.03 -26.39
CA LYS A 315 38.04 5.45 -27.75
C LYS A 315 36.91 6.17 -28.49
N LEU A 316 35.64 5.83 -28.23
CA LEU A 316 34.49 6.52 -28.82
C LEU A 316 34.32 7.92 -28.22
N LEU A 317 34.54 8.06 -26.91
CA LEU A 317 34.52 9.33 -26.20
C LEU A 317 35.65 10.27 -26.66
N GLU A 318 36.86 9.76 -26.84
CA GLU A 318 37.98 10.55 -27.36
C GLU A 318 37.77 10.99 -28.81
N ARG A 319 37.10 10.16 -29.63
CA ARG A 319 36.76 10.52 -31.02
C ARG A 319 35.71 11.63 -31.10
N GLU A 320 34.74 11.65 -30.19
CA GLU A 320 33.74 12.72 -30.16
C GLU A 320 34.31 14.04 -29.61
N ARG A 321 35.27 13.94 -28.68
CA ARG A 321 35.91 15.11 -28.06
C ARG A 321 36.96 15.81 -28.95
N ASN A 322 37.53 15.10 -29.92
CA ASN A 322 38.57 15.62 -30.81
C ASN A 322 38.08 15.97 -32.23
N ASN A 323 36.77 15.87 -32.48
CA ASN A 323 36.16 16.32 -33.73
C ASN A 323 35.60 17.74 -33.54
N ASP A 324 36.47 18.73 -33.74
CA ASP A 324 36.11 20.09 -34.21
C ASP A 324 36.37 20.19 -35.72
#